data_AF-A0A7C2KSE6-F1
#
_entry.id   AF-A0A7C2KSE6-F1
#
_cell.length_a   1.000
_cell.length_b   1.000
_cell.length_c   1.000
_cell.angle_alpha   90.00
_cell.angle_beta   90.00
_cell.angle_gamma   90.00
#
_symmetry.space_group_name_H-M   'P 1'
#
loop_
_entity.id
_entity.type
_entity.pdbx_description
1 polymer ?
#
loop_
_entity_poly.entity_id
_entity_poly.type
_entity_poly.pdbx_seq_one_letter_code
_entity_poly.pdbx_strand_id
1 'polypeptide(L)'
;MTRVLAIAGLTFREGIRMRIVLVFLIVLGFVVLRLPTALRGDETLTGRVQTFLSYSLGALSLLAGLATIFLSCASLTTELRTRSLHLLVTKPVSRFGILAGKWLGVNLLNLLIVALCGVAIYALALYIRRQPEKFERDRLNLRDAVWTARLAATPTPPDFEQAAREYVAGQIKQGHTFMDEEAAVREYVKQRREGWLSLRPGEARSYRFEGLRPPARADTVYQVRFKARGTYPLPPDELLPIRWMIVDPQTGAVLDSIDTSERAAERHQFLLRAKNVVKDGVALLGVGNLPTPTNRSTVYFEGENSLELLYIAGTFEGNYVKALLLIVFRLAFLSAAGVFFSTFVSFPVACFCVLSLYAFGLGLPFWLESIGAELTVVNPKVDPYGSWGPAVRSVLVPLLILVLPNFSAYDGISRLIDGGYITYGLLAIAGLHTLVYGMALVGLPGWLIFRAREVAEVIV
;
A
#
# COMPACT_ATOMS: atom_id res chain seq x y z
N MET A 1 3.14 27.88 -28.14
CA MET A 1 3.35 26.55 -27.55
C MET A 1 4.73 26.51 -26.91
N THR A 2 4.81 26.24 -25.60
CA THR A 2 6.07 26.17 -24.86
C THR A 2 6.99 25.08 -25.43
N ARG A 3 8.27 25.39 -25.67
CA ARG A 3 9.26 24.49 -26.32
C ARG A 3 9.34 23.10 -25.66
N VAL A 4 9.08 23.02 -24.36
CA VAL A 4 9.00 21.79 -23.55
C VAL A 4 7.91 20.84 -24.04
N LEU A 5 6.71 21.34 -24.40
CA LEU A 5 5.60 20.51 -24.89
C LEU A 5 5.89 19.92 -26.27
N ALA A 6 6.64 20.64 -27.12
CA ALA A 6 7.06 20.12 -28.41
C ALA A 6 8.04 18.94 -28.27
N ILE A 7 8.98 19.04 -27.33
CA ILE A 7 9.91 17.94 -26.99
C ILE A 7 9.13 16.75 -26.43
N ALA A 8 8.18 17.00 -25.50
CA ALA A 8 7.34 15.94 -24.96
C ALA A 8 6.54 15.20 -26.04
N GLY A 9 5.95 15.93 -26.99
CA GLY A 9 5.23 15.34 -28.12
C GLY A 9 6.12 14.51 -29.05
N LEU A 10 7.38 14.90 -29.24
CA LEU A 10 8.35 14.11 -30.00
C LEU A 10 8.70 12.81 -29.27
N THR A 11 9.07 12.89 -27.99
CA THR A 11 9.41 11.73 -27.16
C THR A 11 8.24 10.74 -27.06
N PHE A 12 7.01 11.23 -26.95
CA PHE A 12 5.81 10.39 -26.98
C PHE A 12 5.68 9.60 -28.30
N ARG A 13 5.84 10.26 -29.45
CA ARG A 13 5.76 9.63 -30.78
C ARG A 13 6.88 8.65 -31.05
N GLU A 14 8.06 8.91 -30.49
CA GLU A 14 9.20 8.00 -30.53
C GLU A 14 8.95 6.76 -29.67
N GLY A 15 8.47 6.94 -28.43
CA GLY A 15 8.15 5.86 -27.51
C GLY A 15 7.12 4.86 -28.06
N ILE A 16 6.08 5.34 -28.76
CA ILE A 16 5.09 4.48 -29.43
C ILE A 16 5.72 3.54 -30.46
N ARG A 17 6.78 3.98 -31.15
CA ARG A 17 7.45 3.19 -32.19
C ARG A 17 8.53 2.27 -31.65
N MET A 18 8.87 2.38 -30.36
CA MET A 18 9.89 1.53 -29.76
C MET A 18 9.38 0.09 -29.65
N ARG A 19 10.06 -0.83 -30.35
CA ARG A 19 9.75 -2.27 -30.33
C ARG A 19 9.75 -2.86 -28.91
N ILE A 20 10.64 -2.39 -28.03
CA ILE A 20 10.74 -2.88 -26.65
C ILE A 20 9.43 -2.62 -25.88
N VAL A 21 8.84 -1.43 -26.02
CA VAL A 21 7.56 -1.08 -25.38
C VAL A 21 6.45 -1.97 -25.92
N LEU A 22 6.43 -2.20 -27.24
CA LEU A 22 5.46 -3.10 -27.88
C LEU A 22 5.54 -4.53 -27.32
N VAL A 23 6.75 -5.07 -27.10
CA VAL A 23 6.94 -6.42 -26.52
C VAL A 23 6.29 -6.50 -25.14
N PHE A 24 6.55 -5.55 -24.24
CA PHE A 24 5.93 -5.53 -22.92
C PHE A 24 4.40 -5.38 -22.98
N LEU A 25 3.88 -4.57 -23.91
CA LEU A 25 2.44 -4.43 -24.12
C LEU A 25 1.78 -5.70 -24.64
N ILE A 26 2.44 -6.43 -25.55
CA ILE A 26 1.95 -7.72 -26.06
C ILE A 26 1.92 -8.75 -24.92
N VAL A 27 2.99 -8.84 -24.13
CA VAL A 27 3.05 -9.74 -22.96
C VAL A 27 1.96 -9.37 -21.95
N LEU A 28 1.79 -8.07 -21.65
CA LEU A 28 0.76 -7.59 -20.74
C LEU A 28 -0.65 -7.94 -21.25
N GLY A 29 -0.91 -7.70 -22.54
CA GLY A 29 -2.17 -8.09 -23.18
C GLY A 29 -2.41 -9.59 -23.06
N PHE A 30 -1.42 -10.42 -23.37
CA PHE A 30 -1.52 -11.87 -23.25
C PHE A 30 -1.85 -12.30 -21.80
N VAL A 31 -1.16 -11.74 -20.81
CA VAL A 31 -1.42 -12.02 -19.39
C VAL A 31 -2.84 -11.62 -19.02
N VAL A 32 -3.26 -10.38 -19.29
CA VAL A 32 -4.60 -9.88 -18.94
C VAL A 32 -5.71 -10.69 -19.61
N LEU A 33 -5.54 -11.10 -20.88
CA LEU A 33 -6.54 -11.91 -21.58
C LEU A 33 -6.57 -13.39 -21.12
N ARG A 34 -5.44 -13.98 -20.73
CA ARG A 34 -5.36 -15.39 -20.33
C ARG A 34 -5.79 -15.63 -18.88
N LEU A 35 -5.46 -14.71 -17.96
CA LEU A 35 -5.73 -14.85 -16.54
C LEU A 35 -7.20 -15.23 -16.19
N PRO A 36 -8.25 -14.63 -16.79
CA PRO A 36 -9.65 -14.98 -16.50
C PRO A 36 -10.00 -16.46 -16.76
N THR A 37 -9.30 -17.08 -17.70
CA THR A 37 -9.53 -18.47 -18.13
C THR A 37 -8.61 -19.46 -17.42
N ALA A 38 -7.41 -19.02 -17.03
CA ALA A 38 -6.41 -19.86 -16.39
C ALA A 38 -6.61 -19.97 -14.87
N LEU A 39 -7.09 -18.91 -14.20
CA LEU A 39 -7.24 -18.88 -12.76
C LEU A 39 -8.63 -19.38 -12.34
N ARG A 40 -8.67 -20.63 -11.86
CA ARG A 40 -9.77 -21.16 -11.04
C ARG A 40 -9.43 -20.82 -9.58
N GLY A 41 -9.97 -19.71 -9.07
CA GLY A 41 -9.87 -19.37 -7.64
C GLY A 41 -10.73 -20.30 -6.77
N ASP A 42 -11.08 -19.84 -5.56
CA ASP A 42 -11.83 -20.56 -4.50
C ASP A 42 -13.29 -20.96 -4.85
N GLU A 43 -13.58 -21.26 -6.11
CA GLU A 43 -14.89 -21.50 -6.74
C GLU A 43 -15.94 -20.38 -6.57
N THR A 44 -15.71 -19.43 -5.67
CA THR A 44 -16.54 -18.25 -5.46
C THR A 44 -16.29 -17.17 -6.52
N LEU A 45 -17.34 -16.45 -6.88
CA LEU A 45 -17.24 -15.32 -7.82
C LEU A 45 -16.42 -14.16 -7.24
N THR A 46 -16.58 -13.90 -5.93
CA THR A 46 -15.84 -12.86 -5.20
C THR A 46 -14.34 -13.12 -5.24
N GLY A 47 -13.91 -14.33 -4.89
CA GLY A 47 -12.52 -14.75 -4.98
C GLY A 47 -12.00 -14.60 -6.41
N ARG A 48 -12.74 -15.12 -7.41
CA ARG A 48 -12.32 -15.04 -8.81
C ARG A 48 -12.07 -13.61 -9.30
N VAL A 49 -12.94 -12.66 -8.94
CA VAL A 49 -12.77 -11.25 -9.33
C VAL A 49 -11.61 -10.59 -8.58
N GLN A 50 -11.48 -10.83 -7.27
CA GLN A 50 -10.35 -10.32 -6.47
C GLN A 50 -9.01 -10.84 -7.00
N THR A 51 -8.92 -12.15 -7.25
CA THR A 51 -7.76 -12.80 -7.85
C THR A 51 -7.46 -12.17 -9.21
N PHE A 52 -8.44 -12.09 -10.12
CA PHE A 52 -8.25 -11.48 -11.44
C PHE A 52 -7.71 -10.04 -11.36
N LEU A 53 -8.31 -9.19 -10.52
CA LEU A 53 -7.88 -7.80 -10.33
C LEU A 53 -6.46 -7.74 -9.76
N SER A 54 -6.15 -8.58 -8.77
CA SER A 54 -4.81 -8.67 -8.15
C SER A 54 -3.72 -8.96 -9.17
N TYR A 55 -3.85 -10.05 -9.90
CA TYR A 55 -2.84 -10.44 -10.87
C TYR A 55 -2.78 -9.48 -12.07
N SER A 56 -3.92 -8.98 -12.54
CA SER A 56 -3.95 -8.10 -13.71
C SER A 56 -3.40 -6.70 -13.42
N LEU A 57 -3.76 -6.10 -12.29
CA LEU A 57 -3.22 -4.79 -11.87
C LEU A 57 -1.76 -4.92 -11.43
N GLY A 58 -1.38 -6.02 -10.77
CA GLY A 58 0.00 -6.33 -10.45
C GLY A 58 0.87 -6.47 -11.69
N ALA A 59 0.40 -7.24 -12.69
CA ALA A 59 1.07 -7.37 -13.98
C ALA A 59 1.16 -6.03 -14.73
N LEU A 60 0.09 -5.22 -14.71
CA LEU A 60 0.11 -3.87 -15.27
C LEU A 60 1.19 -3.02 -14.61
N SER A 61 1.23 -2.96 -13.27
CA SER A 61 2.24 -2.19 -12.55
C SER A 61 3.66 -2.68 -12.84
N LEU A 62 3.89 -3.99 -12.91
CA LEU A 62 5.20 -4.57 -13.12
C LEU A 62 5.68 -4.37 -14.57
N LEU A 63 4.89 -4.79 -15.56
CA LEU A 63 5.27 -4.76 -16.97
C LEU A 63 5.32 -3.33 -17.51
N ALA A 64 4.38 -2.46 -17.12
CA ALA A 64 4.48 -1.03 -17.45
C ALA A 64 5.65 -0.36 -16.73
N GLY A 65 6.00 -0.82 -15.51
CA GLY A 65 7.21 -0.44 -14.79
C GLY A 65 8.47 -0.73 -15.60
N LEU A 66 8.64 -1.98 -16.01
CA LEU A 66 9.79 -2.40 -16.85
C LEU A 66 9.82 -1.63 -18.18
N ALA A 67 8.71 -1.53 -18.88
CA ALA A 67 8.62 -0.76 -20.13
C ALA A 67 9.03 0.70 -19.94
N THR A 68 8.60 1.33 -18.84
CA THR A 68 8.96 2.71 -18.47
C THR A 68 10.45 2.84 -18.24
N ILE A 69 11.06 1.91 -17.53
CA ILE A 69 12.51 1.92 -17.25
C ILE A 69 13.30 1.88 -18.55
N PHE A 70 13.03 0.89 -19.41
CA PHE A 70 13.74 0.77 -20.68
C PHE A 70 13.52 1.99 -21.59
N LEU A 71 12.28 2.49 -21.69
CA LEU A 71 11.95 3.65 -22.51
C LEU A 71 12.63 4.92 -22.01
N SER A 72 12.56 5.20 -20.70
CA SER A 72 13.16 6.41 -20.12
C SER A 72 14.68 6.40 -20.23
N CYS A 73 15.33 5.28 -19.96
CA CYS A 73 16.77 5.12 -20.16
C CYS A 73 17.17 5.25 -21.64
N ALA A 74 16.40 4.66 -22.56
CA ALA A 74 16.69 4.71 -23.99
C ALA A 74 16.49 6.11 -24.61
N SER A 75 15.54 6.90 -24.09
CA SER A 75 15.13 8.18 -24.67
C SER A 75 16.28 9.18 -24.82
N LEU A 76 17.19 9.26 -23.86
CA LEU A 76 18.33 10.18 -23.94
C LEU A 76 19.61 9.47 -24.40
N THR A 77 19.86 8.23 -23.95
CA THR A 77 21.08 7.49 -24.33
C THR A 77 21.14 7.22 -25.83
N THR A 78 20.01 6.94 -26.47
CA THR A 78 19.97 6.72 -27.93
C THR A 78 20.24 8.01 -28.69
N GLU A 79 19.70 9.15 -28.22
CA GLU A 79 19.97 10.46 -28.83
C GLU A 79 21.42 10.91 -28.66
N LEU A 80 22.02 10.63 -27.49
CA LEU A 80 23.44 10.86 -27.25
C LEU A 80 24.30 10.01 -28.19
N ARG A 81 23.99 8.71 -28.30
CA ARG A 81 24.71 7.78 -29.17
C ARG A 81 24.58 8.12 -30.66
N THR A 82 23.39 8.54 -31.10
CA THR A 82 23.11 8.87 -32.50
C THR A 82 23.50 10.31 -32.88
N ARG A 83 24.04 11.09 -31.94
CA ARG A 83 24.43 12.50 -32.13
C ARG A 83 23.28 13.42 -32.56
N SER A 84 22.02 12.98 -32.44
CA SER A 84 20.85 13.81 -32.76
C SER A 84 20.64 14.92 -31.73
N LEU A 85 21.12 14.73 -30.50
CA LEU A 85 21.06 15.73 -29.42
C LEU A 85 21.78 17.04 -29.80
N HIS A 86 22.83 16.99 -30.63
CA HIS A 86 23.57 18.18 -31.07
C HIS A 86 22.69 19.17 -31.84
N LEU A 87 21.67 18.70 -32.56
CA LEU A 87 20.71 19.56 -33.28
C LEU A 87 19.70 20.25 -32.34
N LEU A 88 19.55 19.74 -31.13
CA LEU A 88 18.61 20.21 -30.12
C LEU A 88 19.26 21.22 -29.17
N VAL A 89 20.55 21.02 -28.85
CA VAL A 89 21.35 21.91 -27.98
C VAL A 89 21.67 23.25 -28.66
N THR A 90 21.70 23.31 -30.00
CA THR A 90 21.89 24.57 -30.74
C THR A 90 20.67 25.47 -30.74
N LYS A 91 19.49 24.96 -30.35
CA LYS A 91 18.28 25.78 -30.18
C LYS A 91 18.30 26.44 -28.80
N PRO A 92 17.69 27.63 -28.63
CA PRO A 92 17.64 28.34 -27.34
C PRO A 92 16.69 27.65 -26.35
N VAL A 93 16.98 26.41 -25.96
CA VAL A 93 16.22 25.63 -24.97
C VAL A 93 17.14 25.39 -23.79
N SER A 94 16.65 25.66 -22.57
CA SER A 94 17.42 25.33 -21.37
C SER A 94 17.62 23.81 -21.30
N ARG A 95 18.80 23.39 -20.84
CA ARG A 95 19.12 21.97 -20.63
C ARG A 95 18.09 21.27 -19.72
N PHE A 96 17.59 21.97 -18.70
CA PHE A 96 16.47 21.52 -17.86
C PHE A 96 15.17 21.34 -18.65
N GLY A 97 14.84 22.25 -19.56
CA GLY A 97 13.65 22.15 -20.41
C GLY A 97 13.65 20.93 -21.35
N ILE A 98 14.84 20.45 -21.75
CA ILE A 98 14.98 19.20 -22.52
C ILE A 98 14.64 18.00 -21.64
N LEU A 99 15.25 17.90 -20.45
CA LEU A 99 15.01 16.79 -19.52
C LEU A 99 13.55 16.76 -19.04
N ALA A 100 12.99 17.92 -18.67
CA ALA A 100 11.59 18.05 -18.27
C ALA A 100 10.64 17.68 -19.42
N GLY A 101 10.96 18.08 -20.66
CA GLY A 101 10.18 17.70 -21.84
C GLY A 101 10.17 16.19 -22.09
N LYS A 102 11.34 15.54 -21.99
CA LYS A 102 11.46 14.08 -22.12
C LYS A 102 10.69 13.35 -21.02
N TRP A 103 10.85 13.79 -19.77
CA TRP A 103 10.13 13.23 -18.64
C TRP A 103 8.61 13.33 -18.82
N LEU A 104 8.10 14.51 -19.21
CA LEU A 104 6.67 14.70 -19.51
C LEU A 104 6.20 13.83 -20.68
N GLY A 105 7.00 13.68 -21.74
CA GLY A 105 6.67 12.82 -22.87
C GLY A 105 6.53 11.34 -22.50
N VAL A 106 7.45 10.83 -21.69
CA VAL A 106 7.38 9.45 -21.15
C VAL A 106 6.18 9.30 -20.22
N ASN A 107 5.91 10.28 -19.36
CA ASN A 107 4.74 10.26 -18.48
C ASN A 107 3.41 10.24 -19.22
N LEU A 108 3.30 10.99 -20.32
CA LEU A 108 2.11 10.98 -21.16
C LEU A 108 1.88 9.61 -21.80
N LEU A 109 2.95 8.94 -22.23
CA LEU A 109 2.85 7.58 -22.76
C LEU A 109 2.45 6.58 -21.68
N ASN A 110 3.02 6.69 -20.47
CA ASN A 110 2.67 5.85 -19.33
C ASN A 110 1.19 6.03 -18.95
N LEU A 111 0.71 7.27 -18.92
CA LEU A 111 -0.70 7.57 -18.67
C LEU A 111 -1.61 6.91 -19.70
N LEU A 112 -1.25 6.99 -20.99
CA LEU A 112 -2.01 6.35 -22.06
C LEU A 112 -2.03 4.82 -21.91
N ILE A 113 -0.88 4.20 -21.64
CA ILE A 113 -0.77 2.75 -21.45
C ILE A 113 -1.62 2.30 -20.27
N VAL A 114 -1.48 2.96 -19.10
CA VAL A 114 -2.25 2.63 -17.89
C VAL A 114 -3.74 2.86 -18.10
N ALA A 115 -4.13 3.92 -18.82
CA ALA A 115 -5.54 4.17 -19.13
C ALA A 115 -6.13 3.08 -20.03
N LEU A 116 -5.46 2.72 -21.14
CA LEU A 116 -5.94 1.70 -22.07
C LEU A 116 -6.01 0.31 -21.41
N CYS A 117 -4.94 -0.08 -20.72
CA CYS A 117 -4.91 -1.36 -20.02
C CYS A 117 -5.88 -1.37 -18.83
N GLY A 118 -6.02 -0.27 -18.10
CA GLY A 118 -6.98 -0.13 -17.01
C GLY A 118 -8.43 -0.26 -17.50
N VAL A 119 -8.78 0.38 -18.61
CA VAL A 119 -10.11 0.20 -19.24
C VAL A 119 -10.34 -1.26 -19.65
N ALA A 120 -9.34 -1.90 -20.25
CA ALA A 120 -9.45 -3.31 -20.63
C ALA A 120 -9.64 -4.24 -19.41
N ILE A 121 -8.85 -4.06 -18.35
CA ILE A 121 -8.96 -4.83 -17.10
C ILE A 121 -10.33 -4.60 -16.46
N TYR A 122 -10.81 -3.36 -16.38
CA TYR A 122 -12.14 -3.05 -15.84
C TYR A 122 -13.25 -3.69 -16.68
N ALA A 123 -13.18 -3.62 -18.01
CA ALA A 123 -14.14 -4.25 -18.90
C ALA A 123 -14.18 -5.79 -18.72
N LEU A 124 -13.01 -6.42 -18.59
CA LEU A 124 -12.93 -7.85 -18.28
C LEU A 124 -13.47 -8.18 -16.88
N ALA A 125 -13.22 -7.34 -15.88
CA ALA A 125 -13.77 -7.53 -14.53
C ALA A 125 -15.30 -7.45 -14.55
N LEU A 126 -15.88 -6.50 -15.31
CA LEU A 126 -17.32 -6.40 -15.55
C LEU A 126 -17.87 -7.63 -16.31
N TYR A 127 -17.09 -8.18 -17.25
CA TYR A 127 -17.47 -9.40 -17.95
C TYR A 127 -17.51 -10.61 -17.01
N ILE A 128 -16.51 -10.79 -16.14
CA ILE A 128 -16.47 -11.88 -15.14
C ILE A 128 -17.67 -11.76 -14.18
N ARG A 129 -17.99 -10.54 -13.76
CA ARG A 129 -19.15 -10.26 -12.88
C ARG A 129 -20.49 -10.69 -13.49
N ARG A 130 -20.63 -10.69 -14.82
CA ARG A 130 -21.89 -11.06 -15.50
C ARG A 130 -22.07 -12.56 -15.68
N GLN A 131 -21.10 -13.38 -15.28
CA GLN A 131 -21.21 -14.84 -15.43
C GLN A 131 -22.23 -15.44 -14.46
N PRO A 132 -23.02 -16.45 -14.89
CA PRO A 132 -24.07 -17.04 -14.07
C PRO A 132 -23.50 -17.73 -12.83
N GLU A 133 -24.11 -17.46 -11.68
CA GLU A 133 -23.67 -17.96 -10.37
C GLU A 133 -24.21 -19.37 -10.11
N LYS A 134 -23.48 -20.17 -9.33
CA LYS A 134 -23.99 -21.44 -8.78
C LYS A 134 -24.87 -21.23 -7.53
N PHE A 135 -24.74 -20.11 -6.80
CA PHE A 135 -25.44 -19.83 -5.53
C PHE A 135 -25.81 -18.35 -5.35
N GLU A 136 -27.07 -18.03 -5.01
CA GLU A 136 -27.57 -16.66 -4.74
C GLU A 136 -26.85 -15.94 -3.57
N ARG A 137 -26.23 -16.69 -2.64
CA ARG A 137 -25.50 -16.15 -1.47
C ARG A 137 -24.19 -15.47 -1.87
N ASP A 138 -23.62 -15.82 -3.02
CA ASP A 138 -22.38 -15.21 -3.54
C ASP A 138 -22.62 -13.80 -4.08
N ARG A 139 -23.77 -13.54 -4.70
CA ARG A 139 -24.14 -12.21 -5.26
C ARG A 139 -24.16 -11.09 -4.21
N LEU A 140 -24.73 -11.37 -3.04
CA LEU A 140 -24.83 -10.40 -1.94
C LEU A 140 -23.44 -10.10 -1.36
N ASN A 141 -22.61 -11.13 -1.20
CA ASN A 141 -21.22 -10.97 -0.77
C ASN A 141 -20.37 -10.23 -1.82
N LEU A 142 -20.58 -10.42 -3.13
CA LEU A 142 -19.78 -9.76 -4.18
C LEU A 142 -20.06 -8.26 -4.28
N ARG A 143 -21.35 -7.88 -4.33
CA ARG A 143 -21.77 -6.47 -4.43
C ARG A 143 -21.27 -5.68 -3.24
N ASP A 144 -21.39 -6.28 -2.05
CA ASP A 144 -21.00 -5.60 -0.83
C ASP A 144 -19.48 -5.71 -0.64
N ALA A 145 -18.83 -6.88 -0.67
CA ALA A 145 -17.42 -7.01 -0.28
C ALA A 145 -16.42 -6.31 -1.22
N VAL A 146 -16.58 -6.38 -2.55
CA VAL A 146 -15.53 -5.94 -3.50
C VAL A 146 -15.90 -4.65 -4.24
N TRP A 147 -17.18 -4.46 -4.56
CA TRP A 147 -17.64 -3.34 -5.40
C TRP A 147 -17.99 -2.06 -4.63
N THR A 148 -17.56 -1.96 -3.37
CA THR A 148 -17.67 -0.75 -2.56
C THR A 148 -16.31 -0.37 -1.99
N ALA A 149 -16.05 0.93 -1.87
CA ALA A 149 -14.82 1.41 -1.27
C ALA A 149 -15.12 1.81 0.18
N ARG A 150 -14.54 1.07 1.13
CA ARG A 150 -14.78 1.24 2.56
C ARG A 150 -13.58 1.81 3.29
N LEU A 151 -13.82 2.70 4.24
CA LEU A 151 -12.79 3.14 5.17
C LEU A 151 -12.82 2.23 6.40
N ALA A 152 -11.66 1.75 6.83
CA ALA A 152 -11.52 0.94 8.03
C ALA A 152 -11.34 1.89 9.22
N ALA A 153 -12.22 1.77 10.22
CA ALA A 153 -12.00 2.35 11.53
C ALA A 153 -11.39 1.28 12.45
N THR A 154 -10.28 1.63 13.08
CA THR A 154 -9.65 0.83 14.13
C THR A 154 -10.20 1.26 15.50
N PRO A 155 -10.16 0.40 16.52
CA PRO A 155 -10.69 0.74 17.82
C PRO A 155 -9.79 1.80 18.48
N THR A 156 -10.41 2.86 19.02
CA THR A 156 -9.71 3.93 19.72
C THR A 156 -9.23 3.39 21.08
N PRO A 157 -7.90 3.29 21.30
CA PRO A 157 -7.38 2.82 22.57
C PRO A 157 -7.68 3.84 23.68
N PRO A 158 -7.91 3.38 24.92
CA PRO A 158 -7.84 4.23 26.09
C PRO A 158 -6.50 4.98 26.14
N ASP A 159 -6.46 6.11 26.84
CA ASP A 159 -5.21 6.82 27.09
C ASP A 159 -4.30 5.98 27.99
N PHE A 160 -3.38 5.25 27.36
CA PHE A 160 -2.35 4.47 28.03
C PHE A 160 -1.12 5.31 28.38
N GLU A 161 -0.93 6.49 27.77
CA GLU A 161 0.26 7.31 28.06
C GLU A 161 0.22 7.82 29.49
N GLN A 162 -0.92 8.36 29.92
CA GLN A 162 -1.04 8.87 31.28
C GLN A 162 -0.81 7.75 32.31
N ALA A 163 -1.46 6.60 32.13
CA ALA A 163 -1.31 5.45 33.00
C ALA A 163 0.14 4.90 33.01
N ALA A 164 0.83 4.94 31.87
CA ALA A 164 2.22 4.53 31.77
C ALA A 164 3.17 5.46 32.52
N ARG A 165 2.98 6.79 32.40
CA ARG A 165 3.78 7.78 33.12
C ARG A 165 3.60 7.66 34.63
N GLU A 166 2.36 7.46 35.09
CA GLU A 166 2.06 7.24 36.50
C GLU A 166 2.72 5.97 37.04
N TYR A 167 2.70 4.88 36.27
CA TYR A 167 3.36 3.63 36.63
C TYR A 167 4.89 3.79 36.74
N VAL A 168 5.53 4.39 35.73
CA VAL A 168 6.99 4.62 35.71
C VAL A 168 7.40 5.55 36.86
N ALA A 169 6.65 6.63 37.10
CA ALA A 169 6.89 7.52 38.25
C ALA A 169 6.75 6.79 39.60
N GLY A 170 5.81 5.84 39.71
CA GLY A 170 5.66 4.97 40.89
C GLY A 170 6.86 4.04 41.10
N GLN A 171 7.41 3.48 40.02
CA GLN A 171 8.60 2.63 40.06
C GLN A 171 9.86 3.42 40.46
N ILE A 172 10.02 4.65 39.97
CA ILE A 172 11.11 5.55 40.37
C ILE A 172 11.05 5.84 41.88
N LYS A 173 9.85 6.11 42.41
CA LYS A 173 9.63 6.30 43.86
C LYS A 173 9.97 5.06 44.69
N GLN A 174 9.89 3.86 44.10
CA GLN A 174 10.26 2.59 44.73
C GLN A 174 11.76 2.28 44.58
N GLY A 175 12.55 3.18 44.00
CA GLY A 175 14.00 3.04 43.84
C GLY A 175 14.43 2.32 42.57
N HIS A 176 13.52 2.08 41.61
CA HIS A 176 13.90 1.56 40.29
C HIS A 176 14.47 2.68 39.41
N THR A 177 15.71 2.51 38.94
CA THR A 177 16.35 3.42 38.00
C THR A 177 16.14 2.93 36.57
N PHE A 178 15.55 3.79 35.73
CA PHE A 178 15.48 3.57 34.29
C PHE A 178 16.63 4.32 33.60
N MET A 179 17.26 3.72 32.59
CA MET A 179 18.29 4.41 31.80
C MET A 179 17.71 5.52 30.91
N ASP A 180 16.48 5.32 30.45
CA ASP A 180 15.66 6.29 29.70
C ASP A 180 14.20 6.12 30.16
N GLU A 181 13.69 7.11 30.89
CA GLU A 181 12.31 7.12 31.40
C GLU A 181 11.28 7.14 30.27
N GLU A 182 11.55 7.88 29.18
CA GLU A 182 10.62 7.95 28.07
C GLU A 182 10.56 6.64 27.29
N ALA A 183 11.69 5.94 27.14
CA ALA A 183 11.69 4.59 26.57
C ALA A 183 10.88 3.61 27.42
N ALA A 184 11.00 3.70 28.75
CA ALA A 184 10.22 2.88 29.67
C ALA A 184 8.71 3.16 29.55
N VAL A 185 8.32 4.44 29.43
CA VAL A 185 6.93 4.84 29.20
C VAL A 185 6.42 4.28 27.87
N ARG A 186 7.16 4.46 26.77
CA ARG A 186 6.79 3.94 25.44
C ARG A 186 6.59 2.43 25.44
N GLU A 187 7.47 1.69 26.11
CA GLU A 187 7.38 0.24 26.22
C GLU A 187 6.14 -0.18 27.02
N TYR A 188 5.86 0.49 28.14
CA TYR A 188 4.67 0.19 28.93
C TYR A 188 3.37 0.47 28.17
N VAL A 189 3.33 1.57 27.41
CA VAL A 189 2.22 1.89 26.49
C VAL A 189 2.04 0.76 25.47
N LYS A 190 3.14 0.29 24.85
CA LYS A 190 3.11 -0.82 23.89
C LYS A 190 2.55 -2.10 24.51
N GLN A 191 3.07 -2.52 25.67
CA GLN A 191 2.60 -3.71 26.38
C GLN A 191 1.12 -3.61 26.79
N ARG A 192 0.69 -2.45 27.30
CA ARG A 192 -0.72 -2.22 27.66
C ARG A 192 -1.63 -2.26 26.45
N ARG A 193 -1.20 -1.69 25.32
CA ARG A 193 -1.94 -1.72 24.06
C ARG A 193 -2.06 -3.15 23.51
N GLU A 194 -0.97 -3.93 23.52
CA GLU A 194 -0.98 -5.35 23.12
C GLU A 194 -1.89 -6.17 24.03
N GLY A 195 -1.80 -5.97 25.34
CA GLY A 195 -2.70 -6.60 26.32
C GLY A 195 -4.17 -6.18 26.18
N TRP A 196 -4.42 -4.95 25.72
CA TRP A 196 -5.79 -4.45 25.51
C TRP A 196 -6.51 -5.13 24.34
N LEU A 197 -5.75 -5.62 23.36
CA LEU A 197 -6.26 -6.44 22.25
C LEU A 197 -6.25 -7.95 22.57
N SER A 198 -6.00 -8.31 23.83
CA SER A 198 -5.99 -9.68 24.32
C SER A 198 -7.14 -9.92 25.30
N LEU A 199 -7.85 -11.03 25.12
CA LEU A 199 -9.05 -11.44 25.86
C LEU A 199 -8.85 -12.82 26.45
N ARG A 200 -8.79 -12.90 27.78
CA ARG A 200 -8.66 -14.18 28.50
C ARG A 200 -9.92 -15.02 28.35
N PRO A 201 -9.84 -16.35 28.56
CA PRO A 201 -11.01 -17.22 28.50
C PRO A 201 -12.13 -16.73 29.44
N GLY A 202 -13.32 -16.49 28.90
CA GLY A 202 -14.48 -15.98 29.65
C GLY A 202 -14.51 -14.46 29.80
N GLU A 203 -13.49 -13.74 29.32
CA GLU A 203 -13.44 -12.29 29.35
C GLU A 203 -14.23 -11.70 28.16
N ALA A 204 -14.89 -10.57 28.41
CA ALA A 204 -15.50 -9.75 27.37
C ALA A 204 -15.06 -8.30 27.51
N ARG A 205 -14.85 -7.63 26.37
CA ARG A 205 -14.43 -6.23 26.31
C ARG A 205 -15.15 -5.49 25.20
N SER A 206 -15.51 -4.25 25.45
CA SER A 206 -16.10 -3.36 24.44
C SER A 206 -15.02 -2.48 23.82
N TYR A 207 -14.95 -2.50 22.50
CA TYR A 207 -14.06 -1.66 21.71
C TYR A 207 -14.85 -0.50 21.13
N ARG A 208 -14.34 0.72 21.35
CA ARG A 208 -14.95 1.95 20.83
C ARG A 208 -14.33 2.30 19.48
N PHE A 209 -15.17 2.62 18.51
CA PHE A 209 -14.79 3.12 17.19
C PHE A 209 -15.34 4.53 17.03
N GLU A 210 -14.48 5.47 16.70
CA GLU A 210 -14.82 6.89 16.54
C GLU A 210 -14.58 7.36 15.09
N GLY A 211 -15.11 8.53 14.73
CA GLY A 211 -14.94 9.10 13.39
C GLY A 211 -15.69 8.35 12.29
N LEU A 212 -16.72 7.58 12.65
CA LEU A 212 -17.55 6.86 11.68
C LEU A 212 -18.46 7.85 10.96
N ARG A 213 -18.56 7.74 9.64
CA ARG A 213 -19.56 8.50 8.90
C ARG A 213 -20.96 7.98 9.27
N PRO A 214 -21.91 8.84 9.66
CA PRO A 214 -23.28 8.40 9.92
C PRO A 214 -23.88 7.70 8.69
N PRO A 215 -24.66 6.62 8.88
CA PRO A 215 -25.24 5.89 7.77
C PRO A 215 -26.21 6.77 6.98
N ALA A 216 -26.01 6.85 5.66
CA ALA A 216 -26.86 7.64 4.78
C ALA A 216 -28.28 7.05 4.63
N ARG A 217 -28.43 5.74 4.88
CA ARG A 217 -29.71 5.02 4.87
C ARG A 217 -29.78 4.01 6.01
N ALA A 218 -30.99 3.71 6.47
CA ALA A 218 -31.23 2.76 7.56
C ALA A 218 -30.79 1.32 7.24
N ASP A 219 -30.69 0.96 5.96
CA ASP A 219 -30.24 -0.34 5.44
C ASP A 219 -28.74 -0.40 5.16
N THR A 220 -27.99 0.66 5.45
CA THR A 220 -26.52 0.67 5.25
C THR A 220 -25.88 -0.48 6.03
N VAL A 221 -24.95 -1.18 5.41
CA VAL A 221 -24.25 -2.33 6.01
C VAL A 221 -22.83 -1.94 6.36
N TYR A 222 -22.44 -2.17 7.60
CA TYR A 222 -21.08 -2.10 8.10
C TYR A 222 -20.48 -3.50 8.06
N GLN A 223 -19.17 -3.58 7.93
CA GLN A 223 -18.47 -4.85 7.87
C GLN A 223 -17.48 -4.91 9.02
N VAL A 224 -17.58 -5.93 9.86
CA VAL A 224 -16.56 -6.22 10.85
C VAL A 224 -15.55 -7.14 10.18
N ARG A 225 -14.29 -6.73 10.19
CA ARG A 225 -13.16 -7.54 9.73
C ARG A 225 -12.24 -7.78 10.90
N PHE A 226 -11.84 -9.02 11.09
CA PHE A 226 -10.95 -9.35 12.18
C PHE A 226 -9.98 -10.47 11.80
N LYS A 227 -8.84 -10.48 12.48
CA LYS A 227 -7.82 -11.52 12.44
C LYS A 227 -7.43 -11.82 13.88
N ALA A 228 -7.99 -12.90 14.41
CA ALA A 228 -7.77 -13.34 15.77
C ALA A 228 -6.80 -14.53 15.81
N ARG A 229 -5.99 -14.62 16.87
CA ARG A 229 -5.12 -15.77 17.14
C ARG A 229 -5.36 -16.30 18.55
N GLY A 230 -5.16 -17.60 18.73
CA GLY A 230 -5.09 -18.23 20.04
C GLY A 230 -3.66 -18.28 20.56
N THR A 231 -3.46 -18.24 21.88
CA THR A 231 -2.13 -18.37 22.51
C THR A 231 -1.42 -19.68 22.19
N TYR A 232 -2.18 -20.75 21.95
CA TYR A 232 -1.64 -22.04 21.54
C TYR A 232 -1.86 -22.23 20.04
N PRO A 233 -0.91 -22.85 19.32
CA PRO A 233 -1.17 -23.32 17.96
C PRO A 233 -2.33 -24.30 18.04
N LEU A 234 -3.51 -23.83 17.64
CA LEU A 234 -4.68 -24.66 17.55
C LEU A 234 -4.47 -25.65 16.40
N PRO A 235 -4.89 -26.92 16.54
CA PRO A 235 -4.97 -27.84 15.41
C PRO A 235 -5.68 -27.17 14.22
N PRO A 236 -5.33 -27.49 12.97
CA PRO A 236 -5.90 -26.84 11.79
C PRO A 236 -7.44 -26.87 11.71
N ASP A 237 -8.06 -27.84 12.39
CA ASP A 237 -9.51 -28.06 12.40
C ASP A 237 -10.22 -27.36 13.58
N GLU A 238 -9.47 -26.78 14.52
CA GLU A 238 -10.04 -26.15 15.71
C GLU A 238 -10.34 -24.66 15.47
N LEU A 239 -11.61 -24.31 15.70
CA LEU A 239 -12.13 -22.96 15.50
C LEU A 239 -12.03 -22.15 16.80
N LEU A 240 -11.80 -20.84 16.68
CA LEU A 240 -11.94 -19.88 17.77
C LEU A 240 -13.41 -19.45 17.88
N PRO A 241 -14.10 -19.81 18.97
CA PRO A 241 -15.42 -19.25 19.28
C PRO A 241 -15.26 -17.83 19.82
N ILE A 242 -15.88 -16.87 19.14
CA ILE A 242 -15.90 -15.46 19.53
C ILE A 242 -17.36 -14.99 19.56
N ARG A 243 -17.76 -14.36 20.66
CA ARG A 243 -19.05 -13.67 20.79
C ARG A 243 -18.89 -12.21 20.43
N TRP A 244 -19.62 -11.77 19.42
CA TRP A 244 -19.73 -10.39 19.03
C TRP A 244 -21.00 -9.81 19.63
N MET A 245 -20.91 -8.69 20.33
CA MET A 245 -22.05 -7.99 20.94
C MET A 245 -22.15 -6.60 20.33
N ILE A 246 -23.30 -6.27 19.75
CA ILE A 246 -23.58 -4.93 19.26
C ILE A 246 -24.07 -4.12 20.46
N VAL A 247 -23.28 -3.15 20.90
CA VAL A 247 -23.57 -2.36 22.10
C VAL A 247 -24.04 -0.96 21.68
N ASP A 248 -25.12 -0.50 22.28
CA ASP A 248 -25.61 0.86 22.07
C ASP A 248 -24.61 1.86 22.68
N PRO A 249 -24.04 2.79 21.90
CA PRO A 249 -23.03 3.73 22.38
C PRO A 249 -23.56 4.73 23.42
N GLN A 250 -24.88 4.97 23.47
CA GLN A 250 -25.49 5.93 24.40
C GLN A 250 -25.97 5.28 25.69
N THR A 251 -26.55 4.08 25.61
CA THR A 251 -27.17 3.40 26.76
C THR A 251 -26.31 2.29 27.35
N GLY A 252 -25.33 1.78 26.58
CA GLY A 252 -24.52 0.61 26.96
C GLY A 252 -25.27 -0.71 26.89
N ALA A 253 -26.52 -0.72 26.41
CA ALA A 253 -27.31 -1.93 26.27
C ALA A 253 -26.80 -2.79 25.10
N VAL A 254 -26.74 -4.11 25.30
CA VAL A 254 -26.47 -5.07 24.22
C VAL A 254 -27.73 -5.18 23.36
N LEU A 255 -27.66 -4.73 22.12
CA LEU A 255 -28.77 -4.70 21.17
C LEU A 255 -28.91 -6.02 20.39
N ASP A 256 -27.78 -6.67 20.11
CA ASP A 256 -27.72 -7.93 19.37
C ASP A 256 -26.43 -8.67 19.72
N SER A 257 -26.39 -9.97 19.47
CA SER A 257 -25.18 -10.78 19.64
C SER A 257 -25.06 -11.85 18.57
N ILE A 258 -23.86 -12.02 18.05
CA ILE A 258 -23.53 -13.00 17.01
C ILE A 258 -22.37 -13.84 17.52
N ASP A 259 -22.55 -15.16 17.57
CA ASP A 259 -21.47 -16.08 17.89
C ASP A 259 -20.86 -16.60 16.58
N THR A 260 -19.54 -16.47 16.44
CA THR A 260 -18.79 -16.97 15.28
C THR A 260 -17.77 -18.00 15.75
N SER A 261 -17.55 -19.04 14.95
CA SER A 261 -16.49 -20.03 15.17
C SER A 261 -15.60 -20.06 13.94
N GLU A 262 -14.44 -19.41 14.02
CA GLU A 262 -13.61 -19.10 12.86
C GLU A 262 -12.18 -19.58 13.02
N ARG A 263 -11.45 -19.78 11.91
CA ARG A 263 -10.07 -20.30 11.97
C ARG A 263 -9.10 -19.31 12.61
N ALA A 264 -8.13 -19.83 13.36
CA ALA A 264 -7.07 -19.01 13.93
C ALA A 264 -6.18 -18.41 12.82
N ALA A 265 -5.72 -17.17 13.03
CA ALA A 265 -4.77 -16.46 12.16
C ALA A 265 -5.23 -16.20 10.71
N GLU A 266 -6.47 -16.54 10.35
CA GLU A 266 -7.09 -16.19 9.09
C GLU A 266 -7.96 -14.93 9.24
N ARG A 267 -8.13 -14.20 8.13
CA ARG A 267 -8.98 -12.99 8.10
C ARG A 267 -10.43 -13.41 7.89
N HIS A 268 -11.29 -13.02 8.83
CA HIS A 268 -12.72 -13.28 8.77
C HIS A 268 -13.50 -11.98 8.69
N GLN A 269 -14.70 -12.07 8.14
CA GLN A 269 -15.57 -10.91 7.97
C GLN A 269 -17.04 -11.30 8.04
N PHE A 270 -17.83 -10.43 8.67
CA PHE A 270 -19.28 -10.53 8.66
C PHE A 270 -19.91 -9.14 8.56
N LEU A 271 -21.20 -9.11 8.24
CA LEU A 271 -21.96 -7.91 7.93
C LEU A 271 -22.90 -7.54 9.09
N LEU A 272 -22.95 -6.26 9.41
CA LEU A 272 -23.80 -5.67 10.45
C LEU A 272 -24.68 -4.56 9.87
N ARG A 273 -25.93 -4.44 10.33
CA ARG A 273 -26.82 -3.35 9.91
C ARG A 273 -26.55 -2.07 10.70
N ALA A 274 -26.32 -0.97 10.00
CA ALA A 274 -25.86 0.30 10.56
C ALA A 274 -26.77 0.91 11.62
N LYS A 275 -28.10 0.80 11.46
CA LYS A 275 -29.10 1.47 12.30
C LYS A 275 -28.91 1.19 13.79
N ASN A 276 -28.36 0.02 14.13
CA ASN A 276 -28.18 -0.42 15.51
C ASN A 276 -26.73 -0.28 16.00
N VAL A 277 -25.79 0.10 15.12
CA VAL A 277 -24.34 0.02 15.41
C VAL A 277 -23.72 1.40 15.61
N VAL A 278 -24.14 2.40 14.81
CA VAL A 278 -23.52 3.74 14.83
C VAL A 278 -24.53 4.79 15.27
N LYS A 279 -24.21 5.52 16.33
CA LYS A 279 -24.91 6.75 16.73
C LYS A 279 -23.89 7.86 16.89
N ASP A 280 -24.19 9.04 16.35
CA ASP A 280 -23.34 10.23 16.45
C ASP A 280 -21.87 10.01 16.01
N GLY A 281 -21.65 9.10 15.06
CA GLY A 281 -20.32 8.76 14.53
C GLY A 281 -19.47 7.87 15.45
N VAL A 282 -20.08 7.29 16.48
CA VAL A 282 -19.45 6.35 17.42
C VAL A 282 -20.14 4.98 17.34
N ALA A 283 -19.35 3.91 17.38
CA ALA A 283 -19.83 2.54 17.56
C ALA A 283 -19.14 1.86 18.73
N LEU A 284 -19.87 0.99 19.43
CA LEU A 284 -19.32 0.09 20.43
C LEU A 284 -19.51 -1.35 19.98
N LEU A 285 -18.41 -2.09 19.85
CA LEU A 285 -18.42 -3.51 19.54
C LEU A 285 -17.88 -4.27 20.74
N GLY A 286 -18.74 -5.03 21.40
CA GLY A 286 -18.35 -5.99 22.41
C GLY A 286 -17.77 -7.25 21.77
N VAL A 287 -16.66 -7.73 22.31
CA VAL A 287 -16.02 -8.97 21.92
C VAL A 287 -15.84 -9.82 23.17
N GLY A 288 -16.40 -11.02 23.16
CA GLY A 288 -16.31 -12.00 24.23
C GLY A 288 -15.53 -13.22 23.78
N ASN A 289 -14.55 -13.64 24.58
CA ASN A 289 -13.92 -14.94 24.43
C ASN A 289 -14.77 -15.99 25.14
N LEU A 290 -15.47 -16.82 24.37
CA LEU A 290 -16.32 -17.89 24.89
C LEU A 290 -15.49 -19.17 25.11
N PRO A 291 -15.15 -19.54 26.34
CA PRO A 291 -14.39 -20.75 26.57
C PRO A 291 -15.27 -21.97 26.26
N THR A 292 -14.77 -22.88 25.43
CA THR A 292 -15.38 -24.20 25.25
C THR A 292 -14.64 -25.23 26.10
N PRO A 293 -15.25 -26.41 26.36
CA PRO A 293 -14.56 -27.49 27.09
C PRO A 293 -13.23 -27.90 26.44
N THR A 294 -13.12 -27.75 25.11
CA THR A 294 -11.94 -28.09 24.32
C THR A 294 -10.99 -26.90 24.10
N ASN A 295 -11.50 -25.67 23.97
CA ASN A 295 -10.70 -24.48 23.70
C ASN A 295 -10.77 -23.46 24.85
N ARG A 296 -9.65 -23.32 25.57
CA ARG A 296 -9.44 -22.28 26.60
C ARG A 296 -8.30 -21.34 26.24
N SER A 297 -8.10 -21.09 24.94
CA SER A 297 -7.07 -20.16 24.50
C SER A 297 -7.48 -18.71 24.75
N THR A 298 -6.51 -17.87 25.09
CA THR A 298 -6.70 -16.41 25.07
C THR A 298 -6.78 -15.99 23.61
N VAL A 299 -7.78 -15.19 23.27
CA VAL A 299 -7.96 -14.60 21.95
C VAL A 299 -7.20 -13.29 21.92
N TYR A 300 -6.26 -13.13 21.00
CA TYR A 300 -5.57 -11.86 20.79
C TYR A 300 -5.67 -11.39 19.34
N PHE A 301 -5.83 -10.09 19.18
CA PHE A 301 -5.86 -9.39 17.90
C PHE A 301 -4.50 -8.72 17.68
N GLU A 302 -3.69 -9.28 16.78
CA GLU A 302 -2.29 -8.89 16.60
C GLU A 302 -2.14 -7.72 15.61
N GLY A 303 -1.73 -6.55 16.11
CA GLY A 303 -1.48 -5.34 15.32
C GLY A 303 -2.72 -4.45 15.19
N GLU A 304 -2.55 -3.24 14.65
CA GLU A 304 -3.63 -2.24 14.58
C GLU A 304 -4.77 -2.62 13.62
N ASN A 305 -4.48 -3.41 12.58
CA ASN A 305 -5.42 -3.80 11.53
C ASN A 305 -6.05 -5.18 11.77
N SER A 306 -6.01 -5.66 13.01
CA SER A 306 -6.51 -6.98 13.41
C SER A 306 -7.99 -6.98 13.81
N LEU A 307 -8.54 -5.80 14.12
CA LEU A 307 -9.96 -5.59 14.39
C LEU A 307 -10.38 -4.26 13.75
N GLU A 308 -11.22 -4.33 12.73
CA GLU A 308 -11.62 -3.19 11.92
C GLU A 308 -13.13 -3.16 11.73
N LEU A 309 -13.70 -1.96 11.80
CA LEU A 309 -15.07 -1.68 11.39
C LEU A 309 -15.05 -0.89 10.08
N LEU A 310 -15.43 -1.54 8.99
CA LEU A 310 -15.42 -0.97 7.66
C LEU A 310 -16.78 -0.36 7.31
N TYR A 311 -16.75 0.88 6.84
CA TYR A 311 -17.95 1.62 6.42
C TYR A 311 -17.78 2.22 5.04
N ILE A 312 -18.89 2.37 4.30
CA ILE A 312 -18.87 2.84 2.92
C ILE A 312 -18.41 4.31 2.86
N ALA A 313 -17.32 4.55 2.14
CA ALA A 313 -16.74 5.87 1.93
C ALA A 313 -16.80 6.33 0.46
N GLY A 314 -16.91 5.41 -0.49
CA GLY A 314 -17.03 5.73 -1.91
C GLY A 314 -17.37 4.55 -2.81
N THR A 315 -17.35 4.81 -4.11
CA THR A 315 -17.60 3.83 -5.18
C THR A 315 -16.33 3.07 -5.55
N PHE A 316 -16.48 1.83 -6.00
CA PHE A 316 -15.36 1.06 -6.55
C PHE A 316 -14.69 1.74 -7.74
N GLU A 317 -15.45 2.32 -8.68
CA GLU A 317 -14.94 2.95 -9.90
C GLU A 317 -14.01 4.14 -9.57
N GLY A 318 -14.46 5.01 -8.67
CA GLY A 318 -13.63 6.09 -8.16
C GLY A 318 -12.34 5.55 -7.53
N ASN A 319 -12.44 4.50 -6.72
CA ASN A 319 -11.27 3.89 -6.08
C ASN A 319 -10.32 3.23 -7.09
N TYR A 320 -10.86 2.59 -8.12
CA TYR A 320 -10.13 1.98 -9.23
C TYR A 320 -9.29 3.01 -9.97
N VAL A 321 -9.87 4.17 -10.32
CA VAL A 321 -9.13 5.28 -10.94
C VAL A 321 -8.01 5.78 -10.03
N LYS A 322 -8.24 5.89 -8.72
CA LYS A 322 -7.19 6.27 -7.77
C LYS A 322 -6.05 5.25 -7.72
N ALA A 323 -6.36 3.96 -7.76
CA ALA A 323 -5.34 2.90 -7.83
C ALA A 323 -4.51 3.02 -9.12
N LEU A 324 -5.14 3.26 -10.27
CA LEU A 324 -4.43 3.52 -11.53
C LEU A 324 -3.55 4.77 -11.46
N LEU A 325 -4.02 5.85 -10.83
CA LEU A 325 -3.22 7.07 -10.64
C LEU A 325 -1.99 6.81 -9.75
N LEU A 326 -2.11 5.99 -8.70
CA LEU A 326 -0.96 5.58 -7.89
C LEU A 326 0.06 4.80 -8.72
N ILE A 327 -0.38 3.94 -9.65
CA ILE A 327 0.51 3.28 -10.61
C ILE A 327 1.18 4.34 -11.50
N VAL A 328 0.45 5.30 -12.05
CA VAL A 328 1.01 6.38 -12.88
C VAL A 328 2.06 7.19 -12.11
N PHE A 329 1.83 7.53 -10.84
CA PHE A 329 2.80 8.23 -10.01
C PHE A 329 4.09 7.41 -9.81
N ARG A 330 3.96 6.11 -9.54
CA ARG A 330 5.09 5.19 -9.48
C ARG A 330 5.89 5.16 -10.79
N LEU A 331 5.21 5.04 -11.93
CA LEU A 331 5.85 5.06 -13.26
C LEU A 331 6.51 6.43 -13.53
N ALA A 332 5.90 7.52 -13.08
CA ALA A 332 6.45 8.85 -13.26
C ALA A 332 7.75 9.06 -12.47
N PHE A 333 7.82 8.53 -11.25
CA PHE A 333 9.06 8.48 -10.49
C PHE A 333 10.13 7.63 -11.22
N LEU A 334 9.79 6.44 -11.71
CA LEU A 334 10.74 5.59 -12.45
C LEU A 334 11.26 6.25 -13.72
N SER A 335 10.39 6.95 -14.46
CA SER A 335 10.79 7.67 -15.65
C SER A 335 11.73 8.84 -15.34
N ALA A 336 11.56 9.52 -14.20
CA ALA A 336 12.48 10.56 -13.76
C ALA A 336 13.87 9.98 -13.45
N ALA A 337 13.92 8.86 -12.73
CA ALA A 337 15.17 8.16 -12.45
C ALA A 337 15.86 7.67 -13.73
N GLY A 338 15.12 7.13 -14.71
CA GLY A 338 15.69 6.71 -15.99
C GLY A 338 16.22 7.87 -16.82
N VAL A 339 15.48 8.98 -16.89
CA VAL A 339 15.98 10.21 -17.54
C VAL A 339 17.24 10.72 -16.81
N PHE A 340 17.28 10.69 -15.49
CA PHE A 340 18.44 11.09 -14.69
C PHE A 340 19.68 10.24 -14.98
N PHE A 341 19.62 8.91 -14.83
CA PHE A 341 20.79 8.05 -15.08
C PHE A 341 21.26 8.10 -16.54
N SER A 342 20.35 8.31 -17.47
CA SER A 342 20.68 8.45 -18.89
C SER A 342 21.49 9.71 -19.23
N THR A 343 21.61 10.69 -18.33
CA THR A 343 22.41 11.91 -18.61
C THR A 343 23.91 11.68 -18.52
N PHE A 344 24.37 10.65 -17.80
CA PHE A 344 25.79 10.44 -17.52
C PHE A 344 26.28 9.00 -17.71
N VAL A 345 25.39 8.04 -17.89
CA VAL A 345 25.75 6.62 -18.03
C VAL A 345 25.28 6.05 -19.36
N SER A 346 25.92 4.96 -19.80
CA SER A 346 25.48 4.14 -20.93
C SER A 346 24.10 3.51 -20.70
N PHE A 347 23.41 3.14 -21.79
CA PHE A 347 22.07 2.55 -21.72
C PHE A 347 21.98 1.32 -20.80
N PRO A 348 22.87 0.30 -20.89
CA PRO A 348 22.75 -0.89 -20.04
C PRO A 348 22.90 -0.57 -18.55
N VAL A 349 23.84 0.31 -18.19
CA VAL A 349 24.10 0.64 -16.79
C VAL A 349 23.01 1.56 -16.24
N ALA A 350 22.46 2.48 -17.04
CA ALA A 350 21.29 3.26 -16.65
C ALA A 350 20.08 2.35 -16.35
N CYS A 351 19.81 1.36 -17.22
CA CYS A 351 18.78 0.35 -16.96
C CYS A 351 19.06 -0.43 -15.66
N PHE A 352 20.29 -0.87 -15.42
CA PHE A 352 20.67 -1.57 -14.20
C PHE A 352 20.41 -0.72 -12.95
N CYS A 353 20.86 0.54 -12.92
CA CYS A 353 20.65 1.44 -11.77
C CYS A 353 19.17 1.63 -11.45
N VAL A 354 18.33 1.86 -12.47
CA VAL A 354 16.89 2.07 -12.26
C VAL A 354 16.17 0.77 -11.89
N LEU A 355 16.56 -0.38 -12.47
CA LEU A 355 16.04 -1.69 -12.08
C LEU A 355 16.38 -2.03 -10.62
N SER A 356 17.61 -1.77 -10.20
CA SER A 356 18.02 -1.93 -8.80
C SER A 356 17.18 -1.03 -7.90
N LEU A 357 17.04 0.26 -8.23
CA LEU A 357 16.21 1.19 -7.47
C LEU A 357 14.76 0.68 -7.38
N TYR A 358 14.20 0.19 -8.49
CA TYR A 358 12.86 -0.38 -8.51
C TYR A 358 12.73 -1.61 -7.60
N ALA A 359 13.67 -2.54 -7.66
CA ALA A 359 13.69 -3.74 -6.81
C ALA A 359 13.83 -3.40 -5.31
N PHE A 360 14.74 -2.48 -4.96
CA PHE A 360 14.91 -2.01 -3.58
C PHE A 360 13.66 -1.28 -3.06
N GLY A 361 13.02 -0.45 -3.89
CA GLY A 361 11.80 0.26 -3.51
C GLY A 361 10.59 -0.66 -3.30
N LEU A 362 10.50 -1.77 -4.05
CA LEU A 362 9.48 -2.80 -3.84
C LEU A 362 9.71 -3.59 -2.55
N GLY A 363 10.96 -3.87 -2.20
CA GLY A 363 11.34 -4.63 -1.02
C GLY A 363 11.57 -3.79 0.25
N LEU A 364 11.33 -2.47 0.24
CA LEU A 364 11.73 -1.58 1.33
C LEU A 364 11.26 -2.02 2.72
N PRO A 365 10.00 -2.48 2.95
CA PRO A 365 9.59 -2.98 4.26
C PRO A 365 10.42 -4.16 4.74
N PHE A 366 10.69 -5.12 3.85
CA PHE A 366 11.53 -6.28 4.16
C PHE A 366 12.97 -5.86 4.48
N TRP A 367 13.53 -4.89 3.75
CA TRP A 367 14.86 -4.36 4.02
C TRP A 367 14.92 -3.67 5.39
N LEU A 368 13.91 -2.85 5.71
CA LEU A 368 13.81 -2.14 6.99
C LEU A 368 13.66 -3.12 8.17
N GLU A 369 12.83 -4.16 8.00
CA GLU A 369 12.68 -5.24 8.98
C GLU A 369 14.01 -5.98 9.19
N SER A 370 14.69 -6.34 8.10
CA SER A 370 15.97 -7.07 8.14
C SER A 370 17.10 -6.30 8.84
N ILE A 371 17.12 -4.96 8.73
CA ILE A 371 18.10 -4.11 9.45
C ILE A 371 17.64 -3.74 10.87
N GLY A 372 16.50 -4.28 11.33
CA GLY A 372 15.99 -4.04 12.68
C GLY A 372 15.45 -2.63 12.89
N ALA A 373 14.86 -2.01 11.86
CA ALA A 373 14.30 -0.66 11.97
C ALA A 373 13.24 -0.54 13.09
N GLU A 374 12.51 -1.63 13.38
CA GLU A 374 11.48 -1.67 14.42
C GLU A 374 11.96 -2.23 15.78
N LEU A 375 13.25 -2.57 15.92
CA LEU A 375 13.79 -3.07 17.19
C LEU A 375 13.85 -1.95 18.23
N THR A 376 12.98 -1.99 19.23
CA THR A 376 12.97 -1.01 20.33
C THR A 376 13.88 -1.39 21.50
N VAL A 377 14.25 -2.67 21.63
CA VAL A 377 15.11 -3.15 22.72
C VAL A 377 16.57 -3.13 22.29
N VAL A 378 17.41 -2.42 23.04
CA VAL A 378 18.88 -2.47 22.89
C VAL A 378 19.39 -3.76 23.54
N ASN A 379 19.16 -4.90 22.87
CA ASN A 379 19.78 -6.17 23.24
C ASN A 379 20.85 -6.51 22.20
N PRO A 380 22.15 -6.41 22.54
CA PRO A 380 23.25 -6.72 21.62
C PRO A 380 23.23 -8.14 21.07
N LYS A 381 22.47 -9.07 21.67
CA LYS A 381 22.33 -10.46 21.18
C LYS A 381 21.24 -10.63 20.12
N VAL A 382 20.34 -9.66 19.97
CA VAL A 382 19.18 -9.70 19.05
C VAL A 382 19.36 -8.70 17.90
N ASP A 383 20.13 -7.64 18.11
CA ASP A 383 20.37 -6.61 17.09
C ASP A 383 21.31 -7.13 15.97
N PRO A 384 20.95 -7.00 14.67
CA PRO A 384 21.78 -7.42 13.54
C PRO A 384 23.19 -6.84 13.54
N TYR A 385 23.38 -5.69 14.18
CA TYR A 385 24.67 -4.99 14.25
C TYR A 385 25.30 -5.03 15.66
N GLY A 386 24.79 -5.90 16.55
CA GLY A 386 25.29 -6.06 17.90
C GLY A 386 25.17 -4.77 18.73
N SER A 387 26.23 -4.42 19.47
CA SER A 387 26.25 -3.21 20.32
C SER A 387 26.22 -1.89 19.54
N TRP A 388 26.55 -1.90 18.25
CA TRP A 388 26.53 -0.71 17.39
C TRP A 388 25.19 -0.49 16.71
N GLY A 389 24.23 -1.40 16.89
CA GLY A 389 22.88 -1.36 16.33
C GLY A 389 22.18 -0.01 16.38
N PRO A 390 21.99 0.60 17.56
CA PRO A 390 21.30 1.88 17.67
C PRO A 390 21.97 3.00 16.86
N ALA A 391 23.31 3.07 16.89
CA ALA A 391 24.08 4.07 16.16
C ALA A 391 23.96 3.87 14.64
N VAL A 392 24.15 2.63 14.16
CA VAL A 392 24.02 2.29 12.74
C VAL A 392 22.60 2.58 12.24
N ARG A 393 21.57 2.18 12.98
CA ARG A 393 20.17 2.39 12.59
C ARG A 393 19.77 3.86 12.57
N SER A 394 20.28 4.67 13.52
CA SER A 394 20.00 6.11 13.56
C SER A 394 20.45 6.86 12.31
N VAL A 395 21.44 6.34 11.58
CA VAL A 395 21.94 6.91 10.33
C VAL A 395 21.35 6.18 9.12
N LEU A 396 21.36 4.84 9.14
CA LEU A 396 21.00 4.02 7.99
C LEU A 396 19.50 4.08 7.66
N VAL A 397 18.62 4.02 8.68
CA VAL A 397 17.17 4.04 8.47
C VAL A 397 16.69 5.35 7.82
N PRO A 398 17.00 6.55 8.33
CA PRO A 398 16.56 7.79 7.68
C PRO A 398 17.21 7.97 6.31
N LEU A 399 18.46 7.53 6.13
CA LEU A 399 19.12 7.57 4.82
C LEU A 399 18.38 6.69 3.79
N LEU A 400 18.02 5.46 4.15
CA LEU A 400 17.28 4.56 3.26
C LEU A 400 15.89 5.10 2.94
N ILE A 401 15.17 5.65 3.92
CA ILE A 401 13.84 6.25 3.71
C ILE A 401 13.94 7.51 2.83
N LEU A 402 15.03 8.27 2.94
CA LEU A 402 15.27 9.46 2.13
C LEU A 402 15.61 9.10 0.68
N VAL A 403 16.47 8.10 0.47
CA VAL A 403 17.01 7.74 -0.86
C VAL A 403 16.07 6.82 -1.64
N LEU A 404 15.47 5.83 -0.97
CA LEU A 404 14.64 4.81 -1.61
C LEU A 404 13.15 5.13 -1.48
N PRO A 405 12.40 5.09 -2.59
CA PRO A 405 10.95 5.28 -2.54
C PRO A 405 10.27 4.07 -1.89
N ASN A 406 9.35 4.32 -0.96
CA ASN A 406 8.53 3.27 -0.36
C ASN A 406 7.32 2.94 -1.27
N PHE A 407 7.49 2.06 -2.26
CA PHE A 407 6.40 1.75 -3.19
C PHE A 407 5.24 0.98 -2.56
N SER A 408 5.51 0.24 -1.47
CA SER A 408 4.48 -0.47 -0.69
C SER A 408 3.58 0.47 0.10
N ALA A 409 4.10 1.59 0.62
CA ALA A 409 3.28 2.58 1.33
C ALA A 409 2.21 3.20 0.43
N TYR A 410 2.51 3.31 -0.87
CA TYR A 410 1.62 3.82 -1.91
C TYR A 410 0.91 2.71 -2.70
N ASP A 411 0.82 1.48 -2.17
CA ASP A 411 0.15 0.39 -2.85
C ASP A 411 -1.39 0.58 -2.85
N GLY A 412 -1.92 0.97 -4.01
CA GLY A 412 -3.35 1.06 -4.25
C GLY A 412 -4.00 -0.26 -4.64
N ILE A 413 -3.23 -1.24 -5.11
CA ILE A 413 -3.76 -2.49 -5.67
C ILE A 413 -4.32 -3.35 -4.54
N SER A 414 -3.50 -3.64 -3.52
CA SER A 414 -3.94 -4.43 -2.35
C SER A 414 -5.13 -3.79 -1.64
N ARG A 415 -5.10 -2.46 -1.45
CA ARG A 415 -6.22 -1.72 -0.83
C ARG A 415 -7.51 -1.84 -1.63
N LEU A 416 -7.44 -1.74 -2.96
CA LEU A 416 -8.61 -1.88 -3.82
C LEU A 416 -9.22 -3.29 -3.74
N ILE A 417 -8.38 -4.32 -3.74
CA ILE A 417 -8.82 -5.74 -3.69
C ILE A 417 -9.47 -6.06 -2.34
N ASP A 418 -8.90 -5.53 -1.26
CA ASP A 418 -9.42 -5.67 0.10
C ASP A 418 -10.69 -4.80 0.33
N GLY A 419 -11.19 -4.09 -0.68
CA GLY A 419 -12.35 -3.19 -0.58
C GLY A 419 -12.07 -1.92 0.22
N GLY A 420 -10.79 -1.60 0.49
CA GLY A 420 -10.33 -0.44 1.23
C GLY A 420 -10.33 0.83 0.38
N TYR A 421 -10.75 1.95 0.98
CA TYR A 421 -10.82 3.26 0.34
C TYR A 421 -9.43 3.90 0.23
N ILE A 422 -9.05 4.28 -0.98
CA ILE A 422 -7.87 5.08 -1.27
C ILE A 422 -8.22 6.55 -1.01
N THR A 423 -7.59 7.10 0.03
CA THR A 423 -7.81 8.48 0.46
C THR A 423 -7.21 9.46 -0.54
N TYR A 424 -7.82 10.64 -0.69
CA TYR A 424 -7.24 11.73 -1.50
C TYR A 424 -5.93 12.22 -0.90
N GLY A 425 -5.77 12.14 0.43
CA GLY A 425 -4.50 12.43 1.10
C GLY A 425 -3.36 11.53 0.62
N LEU A 426 -3.59 10.21 0.54
CA LEU A 426 -2.58 9.27 0.01
C LEU A 426 -2.20 9.61 -1.43
N LEU A 427 -3.18 9.95 -2.28
CA LEU A 427 -2.91 10.39 -3.65
C LEU A 427 -2.11 11.68 -3.71
N ALA A 428 -2.45 12.67 -2.89
CA ALA A 428 -1.76 13.95 -2.85
C ALA A 428 -0.30 13.77 -2.38
N ILE A 429 -0.08 12.97 -1.34
CA ILE A 429 1.27 12.64 -0.84
C ILE A 429 2.06 11.88 -1.90
N ALA A 430 1.49 10.85 -2.52
CA ALA A 430 2.14 10.08 -3.58
C ALA A 430 2.51 10.97 -4.79
N GLY A 431 1.59 11.83 -5.22
CA GLY A 431 1.81 12.78 -6.31
C GLY A 431 2.87 13.82 -5.95
N LEU A 432 2.80 14.41 -4.75
CA LEU A 432 3.79 15.37 -4.27
C LEU A 432 5.18 14.73 -4.14
N HIS A 433 5.27 13.54 -3.57
CA HIS A 433 6.52 12.78 -3.46
C HIS A 433 7.12 12.51 -4.84
N THR A 434 6.29 12.05 -5.79
CA THR A 434 6.70 11.84 -7.18
C THR A 434 7.19 13.13 -7.85
N LEU A 435 6.49 14.25 -7.65
CA LEU A 435 6.86 15.54 -8.21
C LEU A 435 8.16 16.07 -7.59
N VAL A 436 8.28 16.04 -6.26
CA VAL A 436 9.46 16.53 -5.53
C VAL A 436 10.68 15.69 -5.88
N TYR A 437 10.59 14.37 -5.81
CA TYR A 437 11.71 13.49 -6.18
C TYR A 437 12.02 13.54 -7.67
N GLY A 438 10.99 13.60 -8.52
CA GLY A 438 11.16 13.76 -9.96
C GLY A 438 11.91 15.05 -10.30
N MET A 439 11.50 16.17 -9.71
CA MET A 439 12.19 17.46 -9.87
C MET A 439 13.55 17.50 -9.17
N ALA A 440 13.74 16.81 -8.05
CA ALA A 440 15.03 16.74 -7.36
C ALA A 440 16.05 15.93 -8.17
N LEU A 441 15.64 14.80 -8.77
CA LEU A 441 16.50 13.97 -9.62
C LEU A 441 16.79 14.63 -10.97
N VAL A 442 15.75 15.11 -11.66
CA VAL A 442 15.87 15.75 -12.98
C VAL A 442 16.46 17.16 -12.89
N GLY A 443 16.21 17.85 -11.77
CA GLY A 443 16.64 19.22 -11.50
C GLY A 443 18.11 19.30 -11.13
N LEU A 444 18.46 19.33 -9.85
CA LEU A 444 19.80 19.75 -9.41
C LEU A 444 20.96 18.87 -9.93
N PRO A 445 21.02 17.56 -9.66
CA PRO A 445 22.12 16.72 -10.11
C PRO A 445 22.05 16.44 -11.62
N GLY A 446 20.86 16.17 -12.18
CA GLY A 446 20.68 15.97 -13.61
C GLY A 446 21.09 17.20 -14.44
N TRP A 447 20.70 18.40 -14.02
CA TRP A 447 21.10 19.65 -14.67
C TRP A 447 22.57 19.99 -14.46
N LEU A 448 23.13 19.83 -13.25
CA LEU A 448 24.53 20.13 -12.97
C LEU A 448 25.46 19.24 -13.79
N ILE A 449 25.20 17.93 -13.79
CA ILE A 449 26.00 16.96 -14.55
C ILE A 449 25.85 17.22 -16.05
N PHE A 450 24.61 17.40 -16.52
CA PHE A 450 24.38 17.64 -17.93
C PHE A 450 24.89 19.02 -18.38
N ARG A 451 25.06 20.01 -17.49
CA ARG A 451 25.70 21.31 -17.78
C ARG A 451 27.22 21.21 -17.86
N ALA A 452 27.84 20.50 -16.92
CA ALA A 452 29.29 20.31 -16.86
C ALA A 452 29.82 19.40 -17.98
N ARG A 453 28.96 18.57 -18.54
CA ARG A 453 29.32 17.61 -19.58
C ARG A 453 29.48 18.26 -20.96
N GLU A 454 30.57 17.90 -21.63
CA GLU A 454 30.77 18.16 -23.06
C GLU A 454 29.98 17.13 -23.87
N VAL A 455 29.05 17.62 -24.70
CA VAL A 455 28.15 16.74 -25.49
C VAL A 455 28.93 15.90 -26.52
N ALA A 456 30.19 16.24 -26.80
CA ALA A 456 31.06 15.55 -27.76
C ALA A 456 31.84 14.36 -27.19
N GLU A 457 31.87 14.16 -25.88
CA GLU A 457 32.67 13.11 -25.24
C GLU A 457 31.98 11.72 -25.37
N VAL A 458 32.70 10.74 -25.93
CA VAL A 458 32.20 9.41 -26.23
C VAL A 458 32.02 8.59 -24.95
N ILE A 459 30.83 8.03 -24.75
CA ILE A 459 30.57 7.04 -23.69
C ILE A 459 31.17 5.72 -24.16
N VAL A 460 32.22 5.24 -23.49
CA VAL A 460 32.73 3.87 -23.66
C VAL A 460 31.90 2.91 -22.83
#